data_AF-X0WK21-F1
#
_entry.id   AF-X0WK21-F1
#
_cell.length_a   1.000
_cell.length_b   1.000
_cell.length_c   1.000
_cell.angle_alpha   90.00
_cell.angle_beta   90.00
_cell.angle_gamma   90.00
#
_symmetry.space_group_name_H-M   'P 1'
#
loop_
_entity.id
_entity.type
_entity.pdbx_description
1 polymer ?
#
loop_
_entity_poly.entity_id
_entity_poly.type
_entity_poly.pdbx_seq_one_letter_code
_entity_poly.pdbx_strand_id
1 'polypeptide(L)'
;MPESIKSLEFLYDYVKSLFEKRKDNHFEESMKESLFKGEKTALDLFVHSVSTLHFAMKKTTNPNADMKDIAIKLDPKSTTPLHEQLLDLFNKANEAYTEERIKYNEEDLKNMFKFPFGREMTYEDWFGFIIHHTIGHIYQSLRLQAIYLRHKI
;
A
#
# COMPACT_ATOMS: atom_id res chain seq x y z
N MET A 1 -4.27 -6.90 -19.50
CA MET A 1 -3.96 -6.64 -18.07
C MET A 1 -5.14 -5.88 -17.47
N PRO A 2 -5.72 -6.34 -16.35
CA PRO A 2 -6.81 -5.66 -15.64
C PRO A 2 -6.51 -4.18 -15.34
N GLU A 3 -7.51 -3.30 -15.48
CA GLU A 3 -7.36 -1.85 -15.20
C GLU A 3 -6.96 -1.56 -13.75
N SER A 4 -7.34 -2.45 -12.84
CA SER A 4 -7.03 -2.38 -11.43
C SER A 4 -5.52 -2.55 -11.18
N ILE A 5 -4.85 -3.43 -11.95
CA ILE A 5 -3.39 -3.60 -11.92
C ILE A 5 -2.70 -2.37 -12.51
N LYS A 6 -3.14 -1.89 -13.68
CA LYS A 6 -2.57 -0.69 -14.31
C LYS A 6 -2.64 0.54 -13.40
N SER A 7 -3.74 0.71 -12.68
CA SER A 7 -3.91 1.81 -11.72
C SER A 7 -2.90 1.75 -10.58
N LEU A 8 -2.59 0.55 -10.09
CA LEU A 8 -1.63 0.35 -9.02
C LEU A 8 -0.18 0.56 -9.51
N GLU A 9 0.15 0.08 -10.70
CA GLU A 9 1.44 0.33 -11.37
C GLU A 9 1.67 1.82 -11.60
N PHE A 10 0.66 2.53 -12.12
CA PHE A 10 0.72 3.99 -12.27
C PHE A 10 1.01 4.70 -10.95
N LEU A 11 0.34 4.29 -9.87
CA LEU A 11 0.57 4.86 -8.55
C LEU A 11 1.99 4.56 -8.04
N TYR A 12 2.49 3.35 -8.27
CA TYR A 12 3.87 2.98 -7.92
C TYR A 12 4.88 3.89 -8.64
N ASP A 13 4.76 4.06 -9.95
CA ASP A 13 5.64 4.91 -10.74
C ASP A 13 5.58 6.38 -10.30
N TYR A 14 4.38 6.86 -9.96
CA TYR A 14 4.20 8.21 -9.43
C TYR A 14 4.89 8.37 -8.07
N VAL A 15 4.72 7.43 -7.14
CA VAL A 15 5.40 7.43 -5.84
C VAL A 15 6.91 7.41 -6.01
N LYS A 16 7.43 6.51 -6.86
CA LYS A 16 8.86 6.40 -7.17
C LYS A 16 9.44 7.72 -7.69
N SER A 17 8.75 8.35 -8.65
CA SER A 17 9.14 9.67 -9.19
C SER A 17 9.17 10.75 -8.11
N LEU A 18 8.19 10.77 -7.20
CA LEU A 18 8.15 11.72 -6.10
C LEU A 18 9.25 11.48 -5.07
N PHE A 19 9.51 10.23 -4.72
CA PHE A 19 10.53 9.87 -3.74
C PHE A 19 11.92 10.25 -4.26
N GLU A 20 12.22 9.96 -5.52
CA GLU A 20 13.49 10.34 -6.16
C GLU A 20 13.72 11.86 -6.13
N LYS A 21 12.67 12.65 -6.37
CA LYS A 21 12.76 14.13 -6.34
C LYS A 21 12.87 14.71 -4.93
N ARG A 22 12.47 13.97 -3.90
CA ARG A 22 12.38 14.46 -2.51
C ARG A 22 13.42 13.84 -1.58
N LYS A 23 14.17 12.83 -2.03
CA LYS A 23 15.07 12.03 -1.18
C LYS A 23 16.05 12.87 -0.37
N ASP A 24 16.53 13.98 -0.93
CA ASP A 24 17.49 14.89 -0.27
C ASP A 24 16.83 16.06 0.49
N ASN A 25 15.50 16.19 0.44
CA ASN A 25 14.75 17.32 1.01
C ASN A 25 13.90 16.87 2.21
N HIS A 26 14.54 16.72 3.38
CA HIS A 26 13.87 16.33 4.63
C HIS A 26 12.95 15.10 4.48
N PHE A 27 13.28 14.16 3.58
CA PHE A 27 12.40 13.04 3.24
C PHE A 27 12.03 12.23 4.48
N GLU A 28 13.03 11.82 5.27
CA GLU A 28 12.78 11.00 6.45
C GLU A 28 11.97 11.75 7.50
N GLU A 29 12.34 13.00 7.78
CA GLU A 29 11.66 13.86 8.76
C GLU A 29 10.20 14.06 8.36
N SER A 30 9.93 14.41 7.10
CA SER A 30 8.58 14.63 6.56
C SER A 30 7.72 13.38 6.51
N MET A 31 8.33 12.19 6.54
CA MET A 31 7.60 10.92 6.65
C MET A 31 7.33 10.54 8.12
N LYS A 32 8.32 10.73 9.00
CA LYS A 32 8.29 10.25 10.39
C LYS A 32 7.63 11.22 11.38
N GLU A 33 7.61 12.50 11.09
CA GLU A 33 7.01 13.49 11.99
C GLU A 33 5.51 13.63 11.75
N SER A 34 4.74 13.70 12.84
CA SER A 34 3.31 13.96 12.75
C SER A 34 3.07 15.45 12.55
N LEU A 35 2.26 15.79 11.53
CA LEU A 35 1.91 17.18 11.23
C LEU A 35 0.93 17.77 12.26
N PHE A 36 0.08 16.92 12.85
CA PHE A 36 -0.94 17.33 13.82
C PHE A 36 -0.86 16.44 15.05
N LYS A 37 -0.91 17.05 16.24
CA LYS A 37 -0.79 16.32 17.50
C LYS A 37 -1.86 15.24 17.63
N GLY A 38 -1.43 13.99 17.79
CA GLY A 38 -2.31 12.83 17.95
C GLY A 38 -2.72 12.15 16.63
N GLU A 39 -2.31 12.68 15.48
CA GLU A 39 -2.58 12.05 14.18
C GLU A 39 -1.44 11.12 13.73
N LYS A 40 -1.81 10.18 12.85
CA LYS A 40 -0.87 9.27 12.18
C LYS A 40 0.11 10.05 11.30
N THR A 41 1.35 9.56 11.23
CA THR A 41 2.38 10.13 10.35
C THR A 41 2.12 9.74 8.89
N ALA A 42 2.78 10.42 7.95
CA ALA A 42 2.77 9.99 6.56
C ALA A 42 3.32 8.56 6.42
N LEU A 43 4.39 8.25 7.15
CA LEU A 43 4.97 6.91 7.21
C LEU A 43 3.95 5.85 7.66
N ASP A 44 3.22 6.11 8.73
CA ASP A 44 2.23 5.18 9.27
C ASP A 44 1.14 4.87 8.24
N LEU A 45 0.63 5.90 7.55
CA LEU A 45 -0.39 5.73 6.53
C LEU A 45 0.14 4.96 5.31
N PHE A 46 1.36 5.27 4.86
CA PHE A 46 1.97 4.58 3.74
C PHE A 46 2.18 3.09 4.04
N VAL A 47 2.86 2.79 5.16
CA VAL A 47 3.15 1.41 5.57
C VAL A 47 1.86 0.65 5.82
N HIS A 48 0.89 1.26 6.53
CA HIS A 48 -0.41 0.64 6.73
C HIS A 48 -1.08 0.25 5.41
N SER A 49 -1.06 1.16 4.43
CA SER A 49 -1.67 0.94 3.12
C SER A 49 -1.04 -0.25 2.38
N VAL A 50 0.28 -0.22 2.18
CA VAL A 50 0.99 -1.27 1.42
C VAL A 50 0.99 -2.62 2.15
N SER A 51 1.13 -2.63 3.48
CA SER A 51 1.04 -3.85 4.27
C SER A 51 -0.36 -4.44 4.25
N THR A 52 -1.41 -3.62 4.27
CA THR A 52 -2.80 -4.08 4.18
C THR A 52 -3.08 -4.68 2.81
N LEU A 53 -2.60 -4.06 1.73
CA LEU A 53 -2.71 -4.62 0.38
C LEU A 53 -2.05 -6.00 0.30
N HIS A 54 -0.79 -6.13 0.72
CA HIS A 54 -0.08 -7.40 0.69
C HIS A 54 -0.79 -8.47 1.53
N PHE A 55 -1.14 -8.12 2.77
CA PHE A 55 -1.85 -9.00 3.70
C PHE A 55 -3.17 -9.49 3.10
N ALA A 56 -3.96 -8.57 2.53
CA ALA A 56 -5.25 -8.84 1.92
C ALA A 56 -5.12 -9.90 0.82
N MET A 57 -4.14 -9.77 -0.07
CA MET A 57 -3.93 -10.71 -1.17
C MET A 57 -3.48 -12.09 -0.67
N LYS A 58 -2.53 -12.14 0.28
CA LYS A 58 -2.09 -13.42 0.86
C LYS A 58 -3.21 -14.12 1.63
N LYS A 59 -4.13 -13.38 2.27
CA LYS A 59 -5.32 -13.94 2.92
C LYS A 59 -6.36 -14.44 1.92
N THR A 60 -6.48 -13.84 0.74
CA THR A 60 -7.32 -14.39 -0.33
C THR A 60 -6.76 -15.73 -0.81
N THR A 61 -5.44 -15.84 -1.01
CA THR A 61 -4.80 -17.10 -1.42
C THR A 61 -4.81 -18.17 -0.32
N ASN A 62 -4.52 -17.80 0.92
CA ASN A 62 -4.47 -18.69 2.07
C ASN A 62 -5.17 -18.05 3.29
N PRO A 63 -6.48 -18.29 3.48
CA PRO A 63 -7.25 -17.70 4.57
C PRO A 63 -6.69 -17.99 5.97
N ASN A 64 -6.01 -19.13 6.13
CA ASN A 64 -5.47 -19.61 7.40
C ASN A 64 -4.03 -19.16 7.68
N ALA A 65 -3.39 -18.42 6.77
CA ALA A 65 -2.02 -17.94 6.98
C ALA A 65 -1.91 -17.09 8.25
N ASP A 66 -0.90 -17.35 9.09
CA ASP A 66 -0.65 -16.55 10.30
C ASP A 66 -0.23 -15.13 9.88
N MET A 67 -0.70 -14.12 10.62
CA MET A 67 -0.36 -12.72 10.37
C MET A 67 1.15 -12.50 10.34
N LYS A 68 1.91 -13.19 11.18
CA LYS A 68 3.38 -13.07 11.23
C LYS A 68 4.07 -13.52 9.93
N ASP A 69 3.43 -14.43 9.17
CA ASP A 69 4.01 -15.04 7.98
C ASP A 69 3.73 -14.22 6.71
N ILE A 70 2.72 -13.36 6.75
CA ILE A 70 2.26 -12.58 5.58
C ILE A 70 2.32 -11.06 5.79
N ALA A 71 2.70 -10.60 6.98
CA ALA A 71 2.91 -9.18 7.24
C ALA A 71 4.26 -8.72 6.67
N ILE A 72 4.22 -7.74 5.78
CA ILE A 72 5.41 -6.97 5.38
C ILE A 72 5.53 -5.73 6.28
N LYS A 73 6.75 -5.40 6.68
CA LYS A 73 7.06 -4.26 7.54
C LYS A 73 8.45 -3.73 7.23
N LEU A 74 8.71 -2.48 7.63
CA LEU A 74 10.07 -1.93 7.61
C LEU A 74 10.98 -2.74 8.52
N ASP A 75 12.23 -2.91 8.10
CA ASP A 75 13.26 -3.51 8.94
C ASP A 75 13.87 -2.42 9.84
N PRO A 76 13.67 -2.49 11.17
CA PRO A 76 14.19 -1.47 12.09
C PRO A 76 15.72 -1.44 12.15
N LYS A 77 16.41 -2.46 11.63
CA LYS A 77 17.88 -2.55 11.62
C LYS A 77 18.49 -2.25 10.24
N SER A 78 17.67 -1.96 9.24
CA SER A 78 18.16 -1.73 7.89
C SER A 78 18.93 -0.42 7.78
N THR A 79 20.07 -0.46 7.10
CA THR A 79 20.86 0.71 6.70
C THR A 79 20.43 1.28 5.35
N THR A 80 19.47 0.63 4.68
CA THR A 80 18.91 1.09 3.41
C THR A 80 18.15 2.40 3.63
N PRO A 81 18.27 3.39 2.74
CA PRO A 81 17.50 4.63 2.83
C PRO A 81 15.99 4.36 2.94
N LEU A 82 15.27 5.16 3.76
CA LEU A 82 13.85 4.93 4.01
C LEU A 82 13.01 4.88 2.71
N HIS A 83 13.28 5.76 1.75
CA HIS A 83 12.54 5.80 0.49
C HIS A 83 12.68 4.51 -0.33
N GLU A 84 13.87 3.90 -0.33
CA GLU A 84 14.11 2.60 -0.99
C GLU A 84 13.37 1.48 -0.27
N GLN A 85 13.38 1.46 1.08
CA GLN A 85 12.62 0.47 1.85
C GLN A 85 11.11 0.56 1.59
N LEU A 86 10.58 1.77 1.49
CA LEU A 86 9.16 1.99 1.20
C LEU A 86 8.78 1.55 -0.22
N LEU A 87 9.66 1.76 -1.20
CA LEU A 87 9.46 1.28 -2.58
C LEU A 87 9.55 -0.24 -2.66
N ASP A 88 10.45 -0.88 -1.91
CA ASP A 88 10.52 -2.34 -1.82
C ASP A 88 9.23 -2.93 -1.22
N LEU A 89 8.72 -2.35 -0.13
CA LEU A 89 7.43 -2.75 0.45
C LEU A 89 6.27 -2.58 -0.53
N PHE A 90 6.23 -1.46 -1.24
CA PHE A 90 5.17 -1.21 -2.22
C PHE A 90 5.28 -2.19 -3.41
N ASN A 91 6.49 -2.48 -3.88
CA ASN A 91 6.70 -3.46 -4.95
C ASN A 91 6.19 -4.85 -4.55
N LYS A 92 6.55 -5.35 -3.35
CA LYS A 92 6.05 -6.62 -2.82
C LYS A 92 4.52 -6.68 -2.74
N ALA A 93 3.89 -5.58 -2.34
CA ALA A 93 2.43 -5.48 -2.29
C ALA A 93 1.80 -5.48 -3.69
N ASN A 94 2.43 -4.81 -4.67
CA ASN A 94 1.99 -4.77 -6.06
C ASN A 94 2.12 -6.14 -6.74
N GLU A 95 3.22 -6.85 -6.49
CA GLU A 95 3.44 -8.23 -6.96
C GLU A 95 2.36 -9.16 -6.40
N ALA A 96 2.11 -9.13 -5.09
CA ALA A 96 1.07 -9.95 -4.47
C ALA A 96 -0.33 -9.65 -5.01
N TYR A 97 -0.65 -8.38 -5.27
CA TYR A 97 -1.92 -7.99 -5.90
C TYR A 97 -2.03 -8.50 -7.33
N THR A 98 -0.96 -8.35 -8.11
CA THR A 98 -0.92 -8.81 -9.51
C THR A 98 -1.07 -10.31 -9.60
N GLU A 99 -0.29 -11.07 -8.82
CA GLU A 99 -0.37 -12.53 -8.74
C GLU A 99 -1.77 -13.04 -8.42
N GLU A 100 -2.49 -12.35 -7.52
CA GLU A 100 -3.83 -12.76 -7.13
C GLU A 100 -4.87 -12.34 -8.17
N ARG A 101 -4.87 -11.08 -8.59
CA ARG A 101 -5.90 -10.52 -9.48
C ARG A 101 -5.94 -11.20 -10.85
N ILE A 102 -4.80 -11.65 -11.38
CA ILE A 102 -4.76 -12.31 -12.71
C ILE A 102 -5.42 -13.69 -12.74
N LYS A 103 -5.69 -14.31 -11.58
CA LYS A 103 -6.35 -15.61 -11.49
C LYS A 103 -7.84 -15.55 -11.83
N TYR A 104 -8.43 -14.36 -11.82
CA TYR A 104 -9.87 -14.15 -11.95
C TYR A 104 -10.21 -13.48 -13.29
N ASN A 105 -11.00 -14.15 -14.11
CA ASN A 105 -11.61 -13.56 -15.29
C ASN A 105 -12.88 -12.76 -14.92
N GLU A 106 -13.51 -12.08 -15.89
CA GLU A 106 -14.69 -11.22 -15.66
C GLU A 106 -15.91 -11.96 -15.10
N GLU A 107 -16.05 -13.26 -15.37
CA GLU A 107 -17.13 -14.08 -14.80
C GLU A 107 -16.81 -14.45 -13.35
N ASP A 108 -15.55 -14.81 -13.07
CA ASP A 108 -15.10 -15.13 -11.72
C ASP A 108 -15.29 -13.95 -10.76
N LEU A 109 -15.11 -12.71 -11.26
CA LEU A 109 -15.24 -11.49 -10.44
C LEU A 109 -16.62 -11.33 -9.81
N LYS A 110 -17.66 -11.86 -10.46
CA LYS A 110 -19.05 -11.80 -9.99
C LYS A 110 -19.37 -12.86 -8.94
N ASN A 111 -18.48 -13.83 -8.73
CA ASN A 111 -18.67 -14.87 -7.73
C ASN A 111 -18.54 -14.29 -6.33
N MET A 112 -19.46 -14.72 -5.46
CA MET A 112 -19.42 -14.40 -4.04
C MET A 112 -18.38 -15.26 -3.34
N PHE A 113 -17.68 -14.67 -2.38
CA PHE A 113 -16.83 -15.41 -1.46
C PHE A 113 -16.97 -14.85 -0.04
N LYS A 114 -16.73 -15.71 0.95
CA LYS A 114 -16.69 -15.30 2.34
C LYS A 114 -15.29 -14.81 2.67
N PHE A 115 -15.17 -13.51 2.86
CA PHE A 115 -13.90 -12.91 3.20
C PHE A 115 -13.48 -13.28 4.64
N PRO A 116 -12.16 -13.44 4.95
CA PRO A 116 -11.65 -13.68 6.29
C PRO A 116 -12.16 -12.76 7.42
N PHE A 117 -12.66 -11.56 7.12
CA PHE A 117 -13.30 -10.68 8.12
C PHE A 117 -14.83 -10.84 8.21
N GLY A 118 -15.38 -11.93 7.67
CA GLY A 118 -16.73 -12.42 7.95
C GLY A 118 -17.84 -11.90 7.04
N ARG A 119 -17.56 -10.96 6.13
CA ARG A 119 -18.55 -10.45 5.16
C ARG A 119 -18.48 -11.23 3.86
N GLU A 120 -19.63 -11.58 3.30
CA GLU A 120 -19.75 -12.08 1.93
C GLU A 120 -19.78 -10.90 0.95
N MET A 121 -18.96 -10.96 -0.09
CA MET A 121 -18.92 -9.98 -1.17
C MET A 121 -18.40 -10.61 -2.46
N THR A 122 -18.55 -9.92 -3.58
CA THR A 122 -17.98 -10.36 -4.84
C THR A 122 -16.46 -10.16 -4.86
N TYR A 123 -15.74 -10.90 -5.69
CA TYR A 123 -14.31 -10.63 -5.92
C TYR A 123 -14.09 -9.24 -6.53
N GLU A 124 -15.02 -8.76 -7.35
CA GLU A 124 -15.02 -7.39 -7.88
C GLU A 124 -15.02 -6.35 -6.74
N ASP A 125 -15.98 -6.45 -5.82
CA ASP A 125 -16.06 -5.56 -4.66
C ASP A 125 -14.81 -5.62 -3.80
N TRP A 126 -14.26 -6.81 -3.62
CA TRP A 126 -13.04 -7.00 -2.83
C TRP A 126 -11.82 -6.34 -3.45
N PHE A 127 -11.56 -6.61 -4.74
CA PHE A 127 -10.43 -6.01 -5.45
C PHE A 127 -10.61 -4.50 -5.62
N GLY A 128 -11.85 -4.03 -5.82
CA GLY A 128 -12.18 -2.61 -5.86
C GLY A 128 -11.93 -1.92 -4.53
N PHE A 129 -12.41 -2.51 -3.43
CA PHE A 129 -12.21 -2.00 -2.07
C PHE A 129 -10.72 -1.88 -1.71
N ILE A 130 -9.95 -2.94 -1.92
CA ILE A 130 -8.55 -2.96 -1.47
C ILE A 130 -7.69 -1.98 -2.27
N ILE A 131 -7.94 -1.82 -3.57
CA ILE A 131 -7.26 -0.79 -4.37
C ILE A 131 -7.67 0.61 -3.94
N HIS A 132 -8.97 0.87 -3.77
CA HIS A 132 -9.44 2.18 -3.36
C HIS A 132 -8.83 2.59 -2.01
N HIS A 133 -8.82 1.66 -1.05
CA HIS A 133 -8.15 1.82 0.23
C HIS A 133 -6.67 2.14 0.05
N THR A 134 -5.97 1.39 -0.83
CA THR A 134 -4.53 1.53 -1.03
C THR A 134 -4.17 2.89 -1.62
N ILE A 135 -4.84 3.25 -2.72
CA ILE A 135 -4.63 4.50 -3.44
C ILE A 135 -4.94 5.70 -2.54
N GLY A 136 -6.08 5.68 -1.84
CA GLY A 136 -6.51 6.77 -0.96
C GLY A 136 -5.49 7.07 0.15
N HIS A 137 -5.01 6.04 0.85
CA HIS A 137 -4.04 6.21 1.93
C HIS A 137 -2.65 6.61 1.44
N ILE A 138 -2.20 6.11 0.28
CA ILE A 138 -0.93 6.56 -0.31
C ILE A 138 -1.01 8.04 -0.69
N TYR A 139 -2.09 8.48 -1.34
CA TYR A 139 -2.26 9.91 -1.62
C TYR A 139 -2.32 10.76 -0.35
N GLN A 140 -2.99 10.28 0.70
CA GLN A 140 -3.03 10.96 1.99
C GLN A 140 -1.61 11.09 2.60
N SER A 141 -0.82 10.01 2.58
CA SER A 141 0.58 10.03 3.00
C SER A 141 1.39 11.07 2.23
N LEU A 142 1.33 11.05 0.90
CA LEU A 142 2.07 11.99 0.05
C LEU A 142 1.65 13.44 0.27
N ARG A 143 0.36 13.67 0.58
CA ARG A 143 -0.18 14.98 0.93
C ARG A 143 0.36 15.47 2.27
N LEU A 144 0.37 14.64 3.31
CA LEU A 144 0.94 15.00 4.61
C LEU A 144 2.41 15.36 4.48
N GLN A 145 3.17 14.55 3.75
CA GLN A 145 4.58 14.82 3.45
C GLN A 145 4.75 16.18 2.74
N ALA A 146 3.94 16.45 1.72
CA ALA A 146 4.03 17.71 0.97
C ALA A 146 3.69 18.94 1.84
N ILE A 147 2.68 18.83 2.71
CA ILE A 147 2.32 19.91 3.63
C ILE A 147 3.47 20.13 4.64
N TYR A 148 4.05 19.07 5.19
CA TYR A 148 5.20 19.17 6.08
C TYR A 148 6.36 19.94 5.43
N LEU A 149 6.75 19.53 4.23
CA LEU A 149 7.86 20.16 3.50
C LEU A 149 7.60 21.65 3.22
N ARG A 150 6.34 22.05 3.00
CA ARG A 150 5.97 23.47 2.82
C ARG A 150 6.21 24.31 4.09
N HIS A 151 6.14 23.73 5.28
CA HIS A 151 6.35 24.45 6.54
C HIS A 151 7.81 24.54 6.96
N LYS A 152 8.71 23.81 6.29
CA LYS A 152 10.15 23.76 6.61
C LYS A 152 11.02 24.63 5.68
N ILE A 153 10.43 25.16 4.60
CA ILE A 153 11.04 26.15 3.69
C ILE A 153 10.86 27.56 4.26
#